data_AF-A0A6A4PUM9-F1
#
_entry.id   AF-A0A6A4PUM9-F1
#
_cell.length_a   1.000
_cell.length_b   1.000
_cell.length_c   1.000
_cell.angle_alpha   90.00
_cell.angle_beta   90.00
_cell.angle_gamma   90.00
#
_symmetry.space_group_name_H-M   'P 1'
#
loop_
_entity.id
_entity.type
_entity.pdbx_description
1 polymer ?
#
loop_
_entity_poly.entity_id
_entity_poly.type
_entity_poly.pdbx_seq_one_letter_code
_entity_poly.pdbx_strand_id
1 'polypeptide(L)'
;MKQRRRSSDENPNALDLLESEIEMMKERFSKLLLGEDMSGGGKGVCTAVTVSNSITNLYATVFGQNLKLQPLNLEKKAMWKREMNCLISVCEYIVEFAPTAQYLDDGTIVEVMTSRPRSDIYINLPALQKLDTMLIEILDSFIDTEFWYAEHGSISGNSTRSREGSFRKVVQRKDEKWWLPVPCVDPGGVSVKSRKHLIEKRDCANQIHKASMAINSSVLAEVDIPETYMANLPKVSPH
;
A
#
# COMPACT_ATOMS: atom_id res chain seq x y z
N MET A 1 43.77 3.04 -36.12
CA MET A 1 43.79 2.18 -34.91
C MET A 1 43.49 3.01 -33.66
N LYS A 2 42.26 2.90 -33.14
CA LYS A 2 41.93 3.03 -31.71
C LYS A 2 40.47 2.59 -31.54
N GLN A 3 40.28 1.27 -31.51
CA GLN A 3 39.02 0.68 -31.09
C GLN A 3 38.81 1.01 -29.61
N ARG A 4 37.75 1.76 -29.33
CA ARG A 4 37.19 1.92 -27.99
C ARG A 4 36.80 0.52 -27.51
N ARG A 5 37.55 -0.01 -26.55
CA ARG A 5 37.17 -1.22 -25.81
C ARG A 5 35.82 -0.94 -25.14
N ARG A 6 34.77 -1.64 -25.54
CA ARG A 6 33.58 -1.85 -24.70
C ARG A 6 34.05 -2.66 -23.51
N SER A 7 34.08 -2.05 -22.33
CA SER A 7 34.19 -2.76 -21.06
C SER A 7 32.82 -3.37 -20.76
N SER A 8 32.61 -4.59 -21.24
CA SER A 8 31.50 -5.45 -20.79
C SER A 8 31.95 -6.16 -19.53
N ASP A 9 31.90 -5.47 -18.40
CA ASP A 9 31.84 -6.10 -17.07
C ASP A 9 30.41 -5.90 -16.56
N GLU A 10 29.44 -6.51 -17.24
CA GLU A 10 28.11 -6.70 -16.66
C GLU A 10 28.21 -7.90 -15.72
N ASN A 11 28.08 -7.63 -14.42
CA ASN A 11 28.07 -8.65 -13.39
C ASN A 11 26.98 -9.69 -13.73
N PRO A 12 27.32 -10.97 -13.96
CA PRO A 12 26.34 -11.98 -14.38
C PRO A 12 25.18 -12.12 -13.36
N ASN A 13 25.45 -11.88 -12.08
CA ASN A 13 24.42 -11.88 -11.04
C ASN A 13 23.41 -10.72 -11.18
N ALA A 14 23.79 -9.60 -11.79
CA ALA A 14 22.90 -8.46 -12.00
C ALA A 14 21.93 -8.69 -13.17
N LEU A 15 22.40 -9.40 -14.20
CA LEU A 15 21.58 -9.83 -15.33
C LEU A 15 20.52 -10.84 -14.88
N ASP A 16 20.91 -11.85 -14.11
CA ASP A 16 19.98 -12.86 -13.58
C ASP A 16 18.91 -12.25 -12.65
N LEU A 17 19.29 -11.27 -11.82
CA LEU A 17 18.34 -10.54 -10.98
C LEU A 17 17.34 -9.71 -11.81
N LEU A 18 17.82 -9.03 -12.85
CA LEU A 18 16.97 -8.25 -13.74
C LEU A 18 16.00 -9.15 -14.52
N GLU A 19 16.46 -10.30 -15.00
CA GLU A 19 15.61 -11.28 -15.69
C GLU A 19 14.53 -11.83 -14.75
N SER A 20 14.89 -12.13 -13.50
CA SER A 20 13.92 -12.53 -12.47
C SER A 20 12.87 -11.44 -12.20
N GLU A 21 13.28 -10.17 -12.12
CA GLU A 21 12.35 -9.05 -11.95
C GLU A 21 11.39 -8.90 -13.14
N ILE A 22 11.90 -9.02 -14.36
CA ILE A 22 11.10 -8.94 -15.58
C ILE A 22 10.09 -10.09 -15.64
N GLU A 23 10.49 -11.32 -15.31
CA GLU A 23 9.57 -12.47 -15.29
C GLU A 23 8.47 -12.29 -14.25
N MET A 24 8.79 -11.78 -13.05
CA MET A 24 7.78 -11.43 -12.06
C MET A 24 6.81 -10.36 -12.58
N MET A 25 7.30 -9.32 -13.27
CA MET A 25 6.44 -8.30 -13.88
C MET A 25 5.54 -8.87 -14.98
N LYS A 26 6.07 -9.74 -15.84
CA LYS A 26 5.30 -10.43 -16.89
C LYS A 26 4.19 -11.27 -16.29
N GLU A 27 4.49 -12.06 -15.25
CA GLU A 27 3.48 -12.87 -14.56
C GLU A 27 2.36 -11.99 -14.00
N ARG A 28 2.70 -10.87 -13.36
CA ARG A 28 1.74 -9.92 -12.81
C ARG A 28 0.84 -9.29 -13.88
N PHE A 29 1.42 -8.70 -14.92
CA PHE A 29 0.64 -8.08 -15.99
C PHE A 29 -0.20 -9.09 -16.76
N SER A 30 0.30 -10.32 -16.94
CA SER A 30 -0.49 -11.40 -17.55
C SER A 30 -1.74 -11.72 -16.72
N LYS A 31 -1.61 -11.82 -15.39
CA LYS A 31 -2.77 -12.02 -14.49
C LYS A 31 -3.75 -10.84 -14.52
N LEU A 32 -3.24 -9.61 -14.62
CA LEU A 32 -4.08 -8.42 -14.76
C LEU A 32 -4.90 -8.45 -16.06
N LEU A 33 -4.25 -8.83 -17.17
CA LEU A 33 -4.87 -8.93 -18.49
C LEU A 33 -5.90 -10.07 -18.59
N LEU A 34 -5.72 -11.15 -17.84
CA LEU A 34 -6.69 -12.24 -17.74
C LEU A 34 -7.95 -11.86 -16.96
N GLY A 35 -7.94 -10.74 -16.22
CA GLY A 35 -9.13 -10.28 -15.50
C GLY A 35 -9.62 -11.26 -14.43
N GLU A 36 -8.71 -11.95 -13.74
CA GLU A 36 -9.01 -13.04 -12.78
C GLU A 36 -9.57 -14.34 -13.42
N ASP A 37 -9.83 -14.36 -14.74
CA ASP A 37 -10.19 -15.57 -15.47
C ASP A 37 -8.94 -16.33 -15.94
N MET A 38 -8.44 -17.20 -15.07
CA MET A 38 -7.26 -18.02 -15.34
C MET A 38 -7.51 -19.13 -16.40
N SER A 39 -8.75 -19.33 -16.89
CA SER A 39 -8.99 -20.24 -18.01
C SER A 39 -8.72 -19.60 -19.37
N GLY A 40 -8.51 -18.28 -19.43
CA GLY A 40 -8.30 -17.54 -20.67
C GLY A 40 -9.58 -17.36 -21.50
N GLY A 41 -10.75 -17.55 -20.90
CA GLY A 41 -12.05 -17.49 -21.60
C GLY A 41 -12.61 -16.07 -21.75
N GLY A 42 -11.95 -15.06 -21.19
CA GLY A 42 -12.38 -13.66 -21.20
C GLY A 42 -13.65 -13.40 -20.39
N LYS A 43 -14.01 -14.29 -19.45
CA LYS A 43 -15.20 -14.16 -18.58
C LYS A 43 -14.88 -13.51 -17.23
N GLY A 44 -13.72 -12.86 -17.16
CA GLY A 44 -13.22 -12.20 -15.97
C GLY A 44 -13.85 -10.83 -15.70
N VAL A 45 -13.27 -10.12 -14.74
CA VAL A 45 -13.60 -8.73 -14.42
C VAL A 45 -12.81 -7.75 -15.29
N CYS A 46 -13.26 -6.50 -15.34
CA CYS A 46 -12.56 -5.47 -16.10
C CYS A 46 -11.22 -5.12 -15.45
N THR A 47 -10.27 -4.60 -16.25
CA THR A 47 -8.91 -4.27 -15.79
C THR A 47 -8.88 -3.32 -14.59
N ALA A 48 -9.81 -2.37 -14.50
CA ALA A 48 -9.90 -1.46 -13.35
C ALA A 48 -10.18 -2.22 -12.04
N VAL A 49 -11.09 -3.20 -12.06
CA VAL A 49 -11.39 -4.06 -10.91
C VAL A 49 -10.20 -4.96 -10.62
N THR A 50 -9.56 -5.56 -11.63
CA THR A 50 -8.39 -6.43 -11.43
C THR A 50 -7.22 -5.68 -10.77
N VAL A 51 -6.98 -4.42 -11.17
CA VAL A 51 -5.96 -3.57 -10.53
C VAL A 51 -6.36 -3.26 -9.08
N SER A 52 -7.61 -2.90 -8.83
CA SER A 52 -8.13 -2.63 -7.48
C SER A 52 -7.98 -3.85 -6.54
N ASN A 53 -8.37 -5.03 -7.02
CA ASN A 53 -8.22 -6.29 -6.28
C ASN A 53 -6.75 -6.63 -6.06
N SER A 54 -5.89 -6.40 -7.06
CA SER A 54 -4.45 -6.64 -6.95
C SER A 54 -3.78 -5.76 -5.88
N ILE A 55 -4.15 -4.47 -5.81
CA ILE A 55 -3.67 -3.56 -4.75
C ILE A 55 -4.12 -4.06 -3.37
N THR A 56 -5.39 -4.45 -3.24
CA THR A 56 -5.97 -4.92 -1.97
C THR A 56 -5.32 -6.24 -1.51
N ASN A 57 -5.09 -7.16 -2.43
CA ASN A 57 -4.41 -8.43 -2.17
C ASN A 57 -2.93 -8.23 -1.82
N LEU A 58 -2.24 -7.28 -2.48
CA LEU A 58 -0.88 -6.91 -2.14
C LEU A 58 -0.81 -6.34 -0.71
N TYR A 59 -1.73 -5.44 -0.36
CA TYR A 59 -1.86 -4.93 1.01
C TYR A 59 -2.01 -6.06 2.03
N ALA A 60 -2.94 -7.00 1.79
CA ALA A 60 -3.17 -8.13 2.68
C ALA A 60 -1.90 -9.03 2.81
N THR A 61 -1.18 -9.23 1.71
CA THR A 61 0.04 -10.05 1.69
C THR A 61 1.19 -9.39 2.47
N VAL A 62 1.40 -8.08 2.26
CA VAL A 62 2.48 -7.32 2.90
C VAL A 62 2.15 -7.07 4.37
N PHE A 63 0.99 -6.49 4.66
CA PHE A 63 0.64 -5.95 5.97
C PHE A 63 -0.28 -6.86 6.80
N GLY A 64 -0.94 -7.85 6.22
CA GLY A 64 -1.95 -8.66 6.93
C GLY A 64 -1.40 -9.42 8.14
N GLN A 65 -0.12 -9.78 8.13
CA GLN A 65 0.57 -10.42 9.25
C GLN A 65 1.37 -9.43 10.13
N ASN A 66 1.36 -8.15 9.78
CA ASN A 66 2.06 -7.10 10.51
C ASN A 66 1.17 -6.56 11.64
N LEU A 67 1.01 -7.38 12.68
CA LEU A 67 0.13 -7.12 13.82
C LEU A 67 0.85 -6.46 15.00
N LYS A 68 2.11 -6.05 14.81
CA LYS A 68 2.98 -5.46 15.83
C LYS A 68 3.50 -4.11 15.35
N LEU A 69 3.65 -3.16 16.26
CA LEU A 69 4.38 -1.92 16.03
C LEU A 69 5.88 -2.21 15.99
N GLN A 70 6.39 -2.39 14.78
CA GLN A 70 7.80 -2.63 14.46
C GLN A 70 8.04 -2.29 12.98
N PRO A 71 9.30 -2.09 12.56
CA PRO A 71 9.65 -1.96 11.16
C PRO A 71 9.16 -3.15 10.35
N LEU A 72 8.82 -2.89 9.08
CA LEU A 72 8.57 -3.95 8.12
C LEU A 72 9.88 -4.72 7.86
N ASN A 73 9.76 -6.03 7.62
CA ASN A 73 10.87 -6.78 7.05
C ASN A 73 11.30 -6.11 5.73
N LEU A 74 12.60 -5.94 5.53
CA LEU A 74 13.21 -5.39 4.32
C LEU A 74 12.65 -6.03 3.05
N GLU A 75 12.46 -7.36 3.05
CA GLU A 75 11.89 -8.09 1.92
C GLU A 75 10.45 -7.65 1.62
N LYS A 76 9.61 -7.53 2.66
CA LYS A 76 8.22 -7.06 2.51
C LYS A 76 8.16 -5.61 2.05
N LYS A 77 9.05 -4.75 2.55
CA LYS A 77 9.14 -3.34 2.14
C LYS A 77 9.58 -3.21 0.69
N ALA A 78 10.55 -4.01 0.25
CA ALA A 78 10.99 -4.07 -1.14
C ALA A 78 9.86 -4.60 -2.05
N MET A 79 9.17 -5.66 -1.64
CA MET A 79 8.01 -6.21 -2.36
C MET A 79 6.90 -5.18 -2.48
N TRP A 80 6.52 -4.49 -1.40
CA TRP A 80 5.51 -3.43 -1.43
C TRP A 80 5.87 -2.35 -2.44
N LYS A 81 7.09 -1.81 -2.36
CA LYS A 81 7.56 -0.76 -3.27
C LYS A 81 7.55 -1.22 -4.73
N ARG A 82 8.12 -2.39 -5.03
CA ARG A 82 8.22 -2.94 -6.39
C ARG A 82 6.84 -3.22 -7.00
N GLU A 83 6.00 -3.94 -6.27
CA GLU A 83 4.69 -4.38 -6.77
C GLU A 83 3.70 -3.20 -6.84
N MET A 84 3.72 -2.27 -5.87
CA MET A 84 2.87 -1.09 -5.92
C MET A 84 3.28 -0.17 -7.08
N ASN A 85 4.58 0.04 -7.32
CA ASN A 85 5.07 0.78 -8.50
C ASN A 85 4.60 0.15 -9.82
N CYS A 86 4.60 -1.18 -9.90
CA CYS A 86 4.10 -1.90 -11.07
C CYS A 86 2.60 -1.61 -11.29
N LEU A 87 1.78 -1.72 -10.23
CA LEU A 87 0.33 -1.53 -10.29
C LEU A 87 -0.08 -0.08 -10.62
N ILE A 88 0.64 0.91 -10.10
CA ILE A 88 0.32 2.33 -10.35
C ILE A 88 0.92 2.87 -11.64
N SER A 89 1.80 2.12 -12.32
CA SER A 89 2.43 2.57 -13.58
C SER A 89 1.39 2.85 -14.67
N VAL A 90 0.23 2.19 -14.64
CA VAL A 90 -0.90 2.48 -15.54
C VAL A 90 -1.34 3.95 -15.50
N CYS A 91 -1.22 4.61 -14.35
CA CYS A 91 -1.62 5.99 -14.16
C CYS A 91 -0.77 6.98 -14.96
N GLU A 92 0.47 6.62 -15.33
CA GLU A 92 1.35 7.45 -16.17
C GLU A 92 0.83 7.56 -17.61
N TYR A 93 0.01 6.59 -18.02
CA TYR A 93 -0.55 6.51 -19.37
C TYR A 93 -2.00 7.01 -19.45
N ILE A 94 -2.61 7.40 -18.32
CA ILE A 94 -3.95 7.98 -18.28
C ILE A 94 -3.84 9.50 -18.45
N VAL A 95 -4.16 9.97 -19.65
CA VAL A 95 -3.95 11.36 -20.07
C VAL A 95 -5.24 12.04 -20.55
N GLU A 96 -5.27 13.36 -20.39
CA GLU A 96 -6.20 14.25 -21.07
C GLU A 96 -5.50 14.88 -22.27
N PHE A 97 -6.23 15.03 -23.38
CA PHE A 97 -5.77 15.79 -24.54
C PHE A 97 -6.19 17.24 -24.41
N ALA A 98 -5.23 18.15 -24.53
CA ALA A 98 -5.45 19.59 -24.51
C ALA A 98 -4.82 20.25 -25.74
N PRO A 99 -5.54 21.18 -26.40
CA PRO A 99 -4.99 21.95 -27.52
C PRO A 99 -3.94 22.94 -26.99
N THR A 100 -2.81 23.01 -27.69
CA THR A 100 -1.68 23.89 -27.37
C THR A 100 -1.15 24.52 -28.66
N ALA A 101 -0.79 25.80 -28.61
CA ALA A 101 -0.12 26.46 -29.72
C ALA A 101 1.40 26.23 -29.64
N GLN A 102 2.00 25.76 -30.74
CA GLN A 102 3.44 25.62 -30.89
C GLN A 102 3.95 26.69 -31.86
N TYR A 103 5.07 27.33 -31.51
CA TYR A 103 5.73 28.32 -32.33
C TYR A 103 6.89 27.65 -33.06
N LEU A 104 6.81 27.59 -34.38
CA LEU A 104 7.88 27.10 -35.22
C LEU A 104 8.97 28.16 -35.35
N ASP A 105 10.19 27.72 -35.72
CA ASP A 105 11.36 28.60 -35.86
C ASP A 105 11.18 29.70 -36.94
N ASP A 106 10.23 29.52 -37.85
CA ASP A 106 9.84 30.47 -38.90
C ASP A 106 8.79 31.49 -38.44
N GLY A 107 8.35 31.43 -37.18
CA GLY A 107 7.30 32.28 -36.61
C GLY A 107 5.87 31.80 -36.88
N THR A 108 5.69 30.69 -37.58
CA THR A 108 4.36 30.09 -37.82
C THR A 108 3.82 29.51 -36.51
N ILE A 109 2.56 29.84 -36.20
CA ILE A 109 1.84 29.27 -35.06
C ILE A 109 1.05 28.05 -35.56
N VAL A 110 1.31 26.89 -34.96
CA VAL A 110 0.59 25.64 -35.25
C VAL A 110 -0.17 25.21 -34.01
N GLU A 111 -1.48 24.99 -34.15
CA GLU A 111 -2.27 24.35 -33.10
C GLU A 111 -2.02 22.84 -33.11
N VAL A 112 -1.54 22.32 -31.99
CA VAL A 112 -1.18 20.91 -31.80
C VAL A 112 -1.91 20.37 -30.58
N MET A 113 -2.40 19.14 -30.66
CA MET A 113 -2.92 18.42 -29.50
C MET A 113 -1.77 17.86 -28.67
N THR A 114 -1.77 18.17 -27.38
CA THR A 114 -0.77 17.70 -26.42
C THR A 114 -1.43 16.83 -25.36
N SER A 115 -0.74 15.79 -24.89
CA SER A 115 -1.19 14.97 -23.77
C SER A 115 -0.61 15.50 -22.46
N ARG A 116 -1.44 15.48 -21.41
CA ARG A 116 -1.04 15.73 -20.02
C ARG A 116 -1.69 14.68 -19.11
N PRO A 117 -1.09 14.31 -17.98
CA PRO A 117 -1.73 13.40 -17.03
C PRO A 117 -3.12 13.90 -16.64
N ARG A 118 -4.08 12.98 -16.45
CA ARG A 118 -5.43 13.33 -16.01
C ARG A 118 -5.37 14.07 -14.67
N SER A 119 -6.19 15.11 -14.55
CA SER A 119 -6.07 16.11 -13.48
C SER A 119 -6.22 15.54 -12.06
N ASP A 120 -7.17 14.63 -11.85
CA ASP A 120 -7.37 13.89 -10.60
C ASP A 120 -6.15 13.04 -10.21
N ILE A 121 -5.56 12.33 -11.17
CA ILE A 121 -4.38 11.48 -10.97
C ILE A 121 -3.16 12.35 -10.65
N TYR A 122 -2.97 13.44 -11.40
CA TYR A 122 -1.85 14.36 -11.22
C TYR A 122 -1.77 14.92 -9.80
N ILE A 123 -2.94 15.19 -9.17
CA ILE A 123 -3.02 15.72 -7.81
C ILE A 123 -2.98 14.60 -6.77
N ASN A 124 -3.83 13.57 -6.93
CA ASN A 124 -4.06 12.59 -5.88
C ASN A 124 -2.96 11.53 -5.78
N LEU A 125 -2.35 11.11 -6.89
CA LEU A 125 -1.35 10.03 -6.87
C LEU A 125 -0.09 10.42 -6.09
N PRO A 126 0.55 11.59 -6.31
CA PRO A 126 1.70 12.01 -5.50
C PRO A 126 1.34 12.21 -4.02
N ALA A 127 0.13 12.68 -3.72
CA ALA A 127 -0.35 12.82 -2.35
C ALA A 127 -0.44 11.45 -1.65
N LEU A 128 -1.03 10.45 -2.30
CA LEU A 128 -1.12 9.08 -1.78
C LEU A 128 0.26 8.43 -1.59
N GLN A 129 1.19 8.61 -2.55
CA GLN A 129 2.58 8.11 -2.40
C GLN A 129 3.31 8.75 -1.21
N LYS A 130 3.07 10.04 -0.95
CA LYS A 130 3.60 10.71 0.23
C LYS A 130 3.02 10.15 1.52
N LEU A 131 1.70 9.91 1.56
CA LEU A 131 1.03 9.30 2.71
C LEU A 131 1.52 7.88 2.98
N ASP A 132 1.76 7.07 1.95
CA ASP A 132 2.37 5.75 2.05
C ASP A 132 3.78 5.82 2.66
N THR A 133 4.62 6.73 2.14
CA THR A 133 5.97 6.94 2.67
C THR A 133 5.95 7.32 4.15
N MET A 134 5.08 8.24 4.55
CA MET A 134 4.91 8.65 5.96
C MET A 134 4.45 7.49 6.85
N LEU A 135 3.58 6.61 6.35
CA LEU A 135 3.11 5.45 7.11
C LEU A 135 4.24 4.43 7.35
N ILE A 136 5.05 4.18 6.32
CA ILE A 136 6.24 3.32 6.43
C ILE A 136 7.25 3.92 7.42
N GLU A 137 7.48 5.24 7.39
CA GLU A 137 8.36 5.94 8.34
C GLU A 137 7.85 5.86 9.80
N ILE A 138 6.54 5.83 10.01
CA ILE A 138 5.96 5.57 11.34
C ILE A 138 6.36 4.17 11.81
N LEU A 139 6.19 3.14 10.97
CA LEU A 139 6.56 1.77 11.32
C LEU A 139 8.07 1.63 11.58
N ASP A 140 8.89 2.22 10.71
CA ASP A 140 10.36 2.18 10.81
C ASP A 140 10.89 2.86 12.08
N SER A 141 10.12 3.76 12.69
CA SER A 141 10.51 4.43 13.94
C SER A 141 10.39 3.56 15.19
N PHE A 142 9.71 2.41 15.13
CA PHE A 142 9.51 1.51 16.27
C PHE A 142 10.69 0.55 16.48
N ILE A 143 11.88 1.10 16.69
CA ILE A 143 13.10 0.37 17.04
C ILE A 143 13.38 0.58 18.54
N ASP A 144 13.95 -0.41 19.22
CA ASP A 144 14.34 -0.34 20.64
C ASP A 144 13.23 0.19 21.56
N THR A 145 12.05 -0.43 21.47
CA THR A 145 10.86 0.02 22.19
C THR A 145 10.82 -0.47 23.65
N GLU A 146 10.24 0.33 24.54
CA GLU A 146 10.00 -0.01 25.96
C GLU A 146 8.77 -0.92 26.17
N PHE A 147 8.20 -1.43 25.08
CA PHE A 147 7.08 -2.35 25.09
C PHE A 147 7.42 -3.55 24.22
N TRP A 148 6.78 -4.69 24.48
CA TRP A 148 6.96 -5.90 23.67
C TRP A 148 5.62 -6.59 23.47
N TYR A 149 5.60 -7.65 22.67
CA TYR A 149 4.39 -8.45 22.46
C TYR A 149 4.57 -9.84 23.07
N ALA A 150 3.57 -10.32 23.80
CA ALA A 150 3.60 -11.66 24.37
C ALA A 150 3.65 -12.75 23.28
N GLU A 151 4.46 -13.79 23.48
CA GLU A 151 4.53 -14.93 22.57
C GLU A 151 3.26 -15.79 22.67
N HIS A 152 2.77 -16.23 21.51
CA HIS A 152 1.57 -17.07 21.40
C HIS A 152 1.92 -18.49 21.91
N GLY A 153 1.73 -18.73 23.20
CA GLY A 153 2.03 -20.02 23.84
C GLY A 153 2.17 -19.96 25.36
N SER A 154 2.44 -18.79 25.94
CA SER A 154 2.58 -18.61 27.40
C SER A 154 1.23 -18.42 28.13
N ILE A 155 0.12 -18.52 27.40
CA ILE A 155 -1.24 -18.27 27.91
C ILE A 155 -2.04 -19.57 27.72
N SER A 156 -1.52 -20.67 28.27
CA SER A 156 -2.36 -21.82 28.60
C SER A 156 -3.09 -21.47 29.89
N GLY A 157 -4.40 -21.20 29.78
CA GLY A 157 -5.28 -21.16 30.93
C GLY A 157 -5.33 -22.55 31.57
N ASN A 158 -5.13 -22.60 32.88
CA ASN A 158 -5.25 -23.75 33.77
C ASN A 158 -4.05 -24.71 33.84
N SER A 159 -3.02 -24.31 34.59
CA SER A 159 -2.42 -25.24 35.55
C SER A 159 -2.20 -24.54 36.89
N THR A 160 -3.03 -24.93 37.86
CA THR A 160 -2.71 -24.79 39.29
C THR A 160 -1.35 -25.44 39.57
N ARG A 161 -0.48 -24.70 40.29
CA ARG A 161 0.89 -25.04 40.76
C ARG A 161 1.95 -24.62 39.73
N SER A 162 2.71 -23.54 39.90
CA SER A 162 3.63 -23.30 41.01
C SER A 162 3.98 -21.81 41.19
N ARG A 163 4.22 -21.41 42.44
CA ARG A 163 4.78 -20.11 42.86
C ARG A 163 6.21 -19.95 42.32
N GLU A 164 6.46 -18.88 41.57
CA GLU A 164 7.51 -17.85 41.83
C GLU A 164 7.70 -16.94 40.60
N GLY A 165 7.48 -15.64 40.79
CA GLY A 165 8.03 -14.59 39.92
C GLY A 165 7.37 -14.32 38.56
N SER A 166 6.14 -13.79 38.51
CA SER A 166 5.75 -12.95 37.37
C SER A 166 4.54 -12.07 37.69
N PHE A 167 4.78 -10.93 38.34
CA PHE A 167 3.81 -9.83 38.39
C PHE A 167 3.81 -9.07 37.06
N ARG A 168 3.55 -9.76 35.94
CA ARG A 168 3.37 -9.10 34.64
C ARG A 168 1.88 -8.90 34.43
N LYS A 169 1.43 -7.66 34.63
CA LYS A 169 0.05 -7.24 34.39
C LYS A 169 -0.25 -7.34 32.90
N VAL A 170 -0.72 -8.50 32.45
CA VAL A 170 -1.26 -8.67 31.10
C VAL A 170 -2.51 -7.80 31.01
N VAL A 171 -2.51 -6.84 30.08
CA VAL A 171 -3.69 -6.00 29.81
C VAL A 171 -4.87 -6.94 29.51
N GLN A 172 -5.98 -6.81 30.26
CA GLN A 172 -7.17 -7.63 30.07
C GLN A 172 -7.62 -7.56 28.60
N ARG A 173 -7.77 -8.72 27.97
CA ARG A 173 -8.23 -8.84 26.59
C ARG A 173 -9.66 -8.30 26.47
N LYS A 174 -9.91 -7.49 25.44
CA LYS A 174 -11.25 -7.40 24.84
C LYS A 174 -11.38 -8.58 23.89
N ASP A 175 -12.33 -9.48 24.13
CA ASP A 175 -12.46 -10.78 23.44
C ASP A 175 -12.62 -10.70 21.91
N GLU A 176 -12.98 -9.54 21.37
CA GLU A 176 -13.27 -9.36 19.94
C GLU A 176 -12.06 -9.53 19.01
N LYS A 177 -10.82 -9.47 19.51
CA LYS A 177 -9.60 -9.53 18.68
C LYS A 177 -8.57 -10.52 19.23
N TRP A 178 -9.03 -11.73 19.55
CA TRP A 178 -8.21 -12.78 20.16
C TRP A 178 -6.97 -13.18 19.34
N TRP A 179 -6.97 -12.93 18.03
CA TRP A 179 -5.84 -13.19 17.12
C TRP A 179 -4.73 -12.13 17.17
N LEU A 180 -4.93 -10.99 17.84
CA LEU A 180 -3.90 -9.95 17.95
C LEU A 180 -2.87 -10.27 19.05
N PRO A 181 -1.56 -10.03 18.81
CA PRO A 181 -0.54 -10.09 19.85
C PRO A 181 -0.84 -9.10 20.99
N VAL A 182 -0.65 -9.53 22.24
CA VAL A 182 -0.91 -8.67 23.40
C VAL A 182 0.32 -7.80 23.68
N PRO A 183 0.20 -6.46 23.66
CA PRO A 183 1.29 -5.58 24.04
C PRO A 183 1.50 -5.60 25.56
N CYS A 184 2.77 -5.60 25.95
CA CYS A 184 3.24 -5.67 27.32
C CYS A 184 4.21 -4.51 27.57
N VAL A 185 4.22 -4.01 28.80
CA VAL A 185 5.11 -2.95 29.29
C VAL A 185 5.61 -3.34 30.68
N ASP A 186 6.69 -2.71 31.14
CA ASP A 186 7.14 -2.89 32.52
C ASP A 186 6.10 -2.39 33.54
N PRO A 187 6.12 -2.87 34.79
CA PRO A 187 5.15 -2.46 35.82
C PRO A 187 5.12 -0.95 36.09
N GLY A 188 6.25 -0.25 35.88
CA GLY A 188 6.34 1.22 35.95
C GLY A 188 5.78 1.95 34.74
N GLY A 189 5.30 1.23 33.73
CA GLY A 189 4.87 1.75 32.44
C GLY A 189 6.04 2.17 31.56
N VAL A 190 5.72 2.86 30.45
CA VAL A 190 6.72 3.48 29.56
C VAL A 190 7.10 4.86 30.06
N SER A 191 8.35 5.25 29.78
CA SER A 191 8.92 6.55 30.06
C SER A 191 8.11 7.68 29.43
N VAL A 192 8.25 8.89 29.98
CA VAL A 192 7.59 10.09 29.43
C VAL A 192 7.99 10.34 27.98
N LYS A 193 9.26 10.06 27.63
CA LYS A 193 9.79 10.20 26.27
C LYS A 193 9.09 9.21 25.33
N SER A 194 9.04 7.94 25.68
CA SER A 194 8.40 6.89 24.87
C SER A 194 6.89 7.09 24.74
N ARG A 195 6.22 7.55 25.81
CA ARG A 195 4.81 7.96 25.76
C ARG A 195 4.56 9.12 24.80
N LYS A 196 5.39 10.17 24.86
CA LYS A 196 5.28 11.32 23.97
C LYS A 196 5.47 10.90 22.51
N HIS A 197 6.48 10.07 22.24
CA HIS A 197 6.72 9.51 20.92
C HIS A 197 5.53 8.70 20.38
N LEU A 198 4.95 7.82 21.19
CA LEU A 198 3.75 7.05 20.82
C LEU A 198 2.56 7.94 20.47
N ILE A 199 2.34 9.02 21.24
CA ILE A 199 1.27 9.99 20.98
C ILE A 199 1.51 10.71 19.65
N GLU A 200 2.72 11.20 19.42
CA GLU A 200 3.09 11.87 18.16
C GLU A 200 2.88 10.94 16.95
N LYS A 201 3.29 9.68 17.04
CA LYS A 201 3.11 8.69 15.97
C LYS A 201 1.64 8.35 15.72
N ARG A 202 0.85 8.21 16.80
CA ARG A 202 -0.61 8.03 16.69
C ARG A 202 -1.27 9.21 16.00
N ASP A 203 -0.91 10.43 16.39
CA ASP A 203 -1.53 11.64 15.84
C ASP A 203 -1.17 11.82 14.36
N CYS A 204 0.08 11.52 13.99
CA CYS A 204 0.50 11.45 12.58
C CYS A 204 -0.29 10.40 11.79
N ALA A 205 -0.41 9.17 12.30
CA ALA A 205 -1.18 8.10 11.65
C ALA A 205 -2.66 8.47 11.47
N ASN A 206 -3.25 9.16 12.46
CA ASN A 206 -4.63 9.65 12.36
C ASN A 206 -4.77 10.73 11.28
N GLN A 207 -3.80 11.62 11.12
CA GLN A 207 -3.81 12.61 10.04
C GLN A 207 -3.68 11.96 8.66
N ILE A 208 -2.79 10.96 8.54
CA ILE A 208 -2.66 10.14 7.32
C ILE A 208 -3.99 9.49 6.97
N HIS A 209 -4.64 8.83 7.95
CA HIS A 209 -5.94 8.19 7.74
C HIS A 209 -7.01 9.19 7.27
N LYS A 210 -7.10 10.36 7.91
CA LYS A 210 -8.06 11.41 7.50
C LYS A 210 -7.80 11.90 6.08
N ALA A 211 -6.54 12.13 5.71
CA ALA A 211 -6.17 12.57 4.36
C ALA A 211 -6.52 11.49 3.31
N SER A 212 -6.16 10.23 3.56
CA SER A 212 -6.52 9.12 2.67
C SER A 212 -8.02 8.95 2.54
N MET A 213 -8.78 9.05 3.63
CA MET A 213 -10.24 8.96 3.62
C MET A 213 -10.89 10.12 2.86
N ALA A 214 -10.33 11.33 2.94
CA ALA A 214 -10.81 12.48 2.17
C ALA A 214 -10.63 12.26 0.67
N ILE A 215 -9.45 11.79 0.23
CA ILE A 215 -9.18 11.44 -1.17
C ILE A 215 -10.14 10.33 -1.63
N ASN A 216 -10.25 9.25 -0.85
CA ASN A 216 -11.15 8.13 -1.17
C ASN A 216 -12.61 8.59 -1.33
N SER A 217 -13.09 9.45 -0.43
CA SER A 217 -14.46 9.98 -0.49
C SER A 217 -14.66 10.90 -1.70
N SER A 218 -13.66 11.73 -2.03
CA SER A 218 -13.71 12.60 -3.20
C SER A 218 -13.78 11.80 -4.50
N VAL A 219 -12.91 10.79 -4.66
CA VAL A 219 -12.89 9.94 -5.85
C VAL A 219 -14.20 9.17 -5.97
N LEU A 220 -14.71 8.57 -4.88
CA LEU A 220 -15.98 7.85 -4.91
C LEU A 220 -17.19 8.73 -5.28
N ALA A 221 -17.16 10.02 -4.95
CA ALA A 221 -18.22 10.95 -5.33
C ALA A 221 -18.23 11.27 -6.83
N GLU A 222 -17.11 11.06 -7.53
CA GLU A 222 -16.96 11.27 -8.98
C GLU A 222 -17.18 9.97 -9.79
N VAL A 223 -17.28 8.81 -9.14
CA VAL A 223 -17.55 7.53 -9.81
C VAL A 223 -19.01 7.47 -10.26
N ASP A 224 -19.22 7.05 -11.51
CA ASP A 224 -20.56 6.85 -12.08
C ASP A 224 -21.38 5.85 -11.26
N ILE A 225 -22.66 6.18 -11.05
CA ILE A 225 -23.61 5.31 -10.36
C ILE A 225 -23.96 4.14 -11.30
N PRO A 226 -23.74 2.87 -10.89
CA PRO A 226 -24.05 1.72 -11.74
C PRO A 226 -25.54 1.65 -12.09
N GLU A 227 -25.86 1.32 -13.35
CA GLU A 227 -27.25 1.14 -13.78
C GLU A 227 -27.98 0.07 -12.97
N THR A 228 -27.26 -0.98 -12.54
CA THR A 228 -27.78 -2.03 -11.66
C THR A 228 -28.20 -1.48 -10.30
N TYR A 229 -27.52 -0.46 -9.77
CA TYR A 229 -27.95 0.21 -8.53
C TYR A 229 -29.24 1.00 -8.77
N MET A 230 -29.27 1.79 -9.85
CA MET A 230 -30.44 2.59 -10.24
C MET A 230 -31.69 1.73 -10.47
N ALA A 231 -31.54 0.58 -11.13
CA ALA A 231 -32.64 -0.36 -11.40
C ALA A 231 -33.24 -0.99 -10.13
N ASN A 232 -32.48 -1.03 -9.03
CA ASN A 232 -32.88 -1.60 -7.75
C ASN A 232 -33.36 -0.55 -6.74
N LEU A 233 -33.43 0.72 -7.12
CA LEU A 233 -33.95 1.76 -6.23
C LEU A 233 -35.45 1.52 -5.92
N PRO A 234 -35.88 1.76 -4.67
CA PRO A 234 -37.30 1.76 -4.34
C PRO A 234 -38.08 2.74 -5.24
N LYS A 235 -39.27 2.33 -5.67
CA LYS A 235 -40.14 3.18 -6.53
C LYS A 235 -40.60 4.47 -5.85
N VAL A 236 -40.58 4.52 -4.52
CA VAL A 236 -40.98 5.67 -3.71
C VAL A 236 -39.97 5.87 -2.59
N SER A 237 -39.76 7.13 -2.20
CA SER A 237 -38.89 7.47 -1.07
C SER A 237 -39.50 6.91 0.22
N PRO A 238 -38.73 6.21 1.08
CA PRO A 238 -39.21 5.81 2.38
C PRO A 238 -39.49 7.06 3.23
N HIS A 239 -40.74 7.21 3.67
CA HIS A 239 -41.20 8.27 4.57
C HIS A 239 -40.60 8.14 5.97
#